data_AF-A0A819LXK6-F1
#
_entry.id   AF-A0A819LXK6-F1
#
_cell.length_a   1.000
_cell.length_b   1.000
_cell.length_c   1.000
_cell.angle_alpha   90.00
_cell.angle_beta   90.00
_cell.angle_gamma   90.00
#
_symmetry.space_group_name_H-M   'P 1'
#
loop_
_entity.id
_entity.type
_entity.pdbx_description
1 polymer ?
#
loop_
_entity_poly.entity_id
_entity_poly.type
_entity_poly.pdbx_seq_one_letter_code
_entity_poly.pdbx_strand_id
1 'polypeptide(L)'
;MLIPMFEDLFSFIVEQNCDKRGNPLDADLKHKLNRYLVQKKKAIEDIKVEEILRIIGKCVVFGDFNVDMGQDAKKAEVFLTWADTNFLVPFTPELSTSLRSNRIIDYALATGLSIDIHNCSVSSTLNLRNTSSPAAVLFWSKCKKYLKSLSYTVHAFVAPSGHIIKDTKEVCEVAADFYENLKKKSNIVKPHPYTDSSSIEYDNVDEPIPEVTLDELVFTVQAKQNPEIQEIQEIQAIQEIQEIQTIQEIQGKEQVM
;
A
#
# COMPACT_ATOMS: atom_id res chain seq x y z
N MET A 1 9.65 -15.45 -2.84
CA MET A 1 9.43 -14.29 -3.74
C MET A 1 8.23 -13.43 -3.34
N LEU A 2 7.03 -13.97 -3.05
CA LEU A 2 5.87 -13.14 -2.65
C LEU A 2 5.99 -12.38 -1.32
N ILE A 3 6.69 -12.96 -0.34
CA ILE A 3 6.90 -12.28 0.94
C ILE A 3 7.78 -11.04 0.71
N PRO A 4 8.96 -11.15 0.07
CA PRO A 4 9.76 -9.99 -0.32
C PRO A 4 8.99 -8.97 -1.15
N MET A 5 8.30 -9.37 -2.23
CA MET A 5 7.56 -8.44 -3.10
C MET A 5 6.56 -7.56 -2.36
N PHE A 6 5.80 -8.14 -1.43
CA PHE A 6 4.82 -7.38 -0.67
C PHE A 6 5.46 -6.64 0.49
N GLU A 7 6.47 -7.21 1.16
CA GLU A 7 7.26 -6.46 2.16
C GLU A 7 7.89 -5.22 1.53
N ASP A 8 8.37 -5.32 0.29
CA ASP A 8 8.92 -4.23 -0.51
C ASP A 8 7.81 -3.24 -0.92
N LEU A 9 6.65 -3.73 -1.40
CA LEU A 9 5.51 -2.86 -1.73
C LEU A 9 5.06 -2.06 -0.51
N PHE A 10 4.96 -2.72 0.64
CA PHE A 10 4.48 -2.08 1.85
C PHE A 10 5.52 -1.16 2.45
N SER A 11 6.80 -1.52 2.41
CA SER A 11 7.89 -0.60 2.77
C SER A 11 7.84 0.64 1.88
N PHE A 12 7.65 0.46 0.57
CA PHE A 12 7.45 1.56 -0.37
C PHE A 12 6.22 2.40 -0.01
N ILE A 13 5.05 1.79 0.23
CA ILE A 13 3.84 2.51 0.62
C ILE A 13 4.08 3.28 1.92
N VAL A 14 4.73 2.69 2.92
CA VAL A 14 5.04 3.37 4.19
C VAL A 14 5.98 4.55 3.97
N GLU A 15 7.04 4.38 3.18
CA GLU A 15 7.98 5.46 2.83
C GLU A 15 7.28 6.60 2.08
N GLN A 16 6.35 6.28 1.18
CA GLN A 16 5.58 7.26 0.43
C GLN A 16 4.43 7.89 1.24
N ASN A 17 4.12 7.35 2.42
CA ASN A 17 3.02 7.80 3.29
C ASN A 17 3.57 8.46 4.56
N CYS A 18 4.69 9.15 4.41
CA CYS A 18 5.27 10.03 5.41
C CYS A 18 5.12 11.50 4.98
N ASP A 19 5.01 12.41 5.95
CA ASP A 19 5.14 13.84 5.72
C ASP A 19 6.60 14.19 5.34
N LYS A 20 6.83 15.47 5.01
CA LYS A 20 8.18 15.95 4.65
C LYS A 20 9.21 15.85 5.79
N ARG A 21 8.77 15.63 7.02
CA ARG A 21 9.60 15.43 8.22
C ARG A 21 9.84 13.94 8.50
N GLY A 22 9.32 13.05 7.65
CA GLY A 22 9.45 11.60 7.81
C GLY A 22 8.52 11.02 8.88
N ASN A 23 7.48 11.74 9.29
CA ASN A 23 6.46 11.23 10.19
C ASN A 23 5.37 10.50 9.38
N PRO A 24 4.92 9.33 9.81
CA PRO A 24 3.85 8.62 9.11
C PRO A 24 2.55 9.45 9.13
N LEU A 25 1.93 9.64 7.96
CA LEU A 25 0.66 10.36 7.80
C LEU A 25 -0.52 9.62 8.46
N ASP A 26 -0.41 8.31 8.65
CA ASP A 26 -1.26 7.50 9.52
C ASP A 26 -0.36 6.80 10.54
N ALA A 27 -0.38 7.29 11.79
CA ALA A 27 0.43 6.76 12.90
C ALA A 27 0.16 5.27 13.18
N ASP A 28 -1.01 4.75 12.81
CA ASP A 28 -1.40 3.35 13.02
C ASP A 28 -1.08 2.47 11.80
N LEU A 29 -0.68 3.06 10.66
CA LEU A 29 -0.39 2.33 9.42
C LEU A 29 0.75 1.33 9.61
N LYS A 30 1.81 1.71 10.34
CA LYS A 30 2.93 0.82 10.68
C LYS A 30 2.47 -0.38 11.50
N HIS A 31 1.57 -0.17 12.46
CA HIS A 31 1.07 -1.24 13.32
C HIS A 31 0.07 -2.16 12.59
N LYS A 32 -0.80 -1.60 11.74
CA LYS A 32 -1.67 -2.36 10.83
C LYS A 32 -0.85 -3.21 9.86
N LEU A 33 0.23 -2.64 9.32
CA LEU A 33 1.12 -3.33 8.41
C LEU A 33 1.84 -4.49 9.08
N ASN A 34 2.42 -4.28 10.26
CA ASN A 34 3.09 -5.35 11.00
C ASN A 34 2.14 -6.51 11.31
N ARG A 35 0.88 -6.23 11.70
CA ARG A 35 -0.13 -7.27 11.90
C ARG A 35 -0.42 -8.04 10.60
N TYR A 36 -0.54 -7.35 9.48
CA TYR A 36 -0.75 -7.98 8.18
C TYR A 36 0.43 -8.89 7.77
N LEU A 37 1.68 -8.42 7.94
CA LEU A 37 2.87 -9.20 7.61
C LEU A 37 2.98 -10.48 8.45
N VAL A 38 2.70 -10.40 9.75
CA VAL A 38 2.69 -11.57 10.65
C VAL A 38 1.61 -12.59 10.23
N GLN A 39 0.39 -12.12 9.95
CA GLN A 39 -0.70 -13.00 9.50
C GLN A 39 -0.40 -13.64 8.16
N LYS A 40 0.20 -12.88 7.24
CA LYS A 40 0.57 -13.34 5.91
C LYS A 40 1.72 -14.36 5.95
N LYS A 41 2.74 -14.13 6.76
CA LYS A 41 3.86 -15.07 6.94
C LYS A 41 3.34 -16.43 7.41
N LYS A 42 2.48 -16.42 8.44
CA LYS A 42 1.80 -17.62 8.94
C LYS A 42 0.96 -18.31 7.86
N ALA A 43 0.18 -17.55 7.09
CA ALA A 43 -0.63 -18.11 6.01
C ALA A 43 0.20 -18.72 4.87
N ILE A 44 1.43 -18.23 4.63
CA ILE A 44 2.30 -18.71 3.56
C ILE A 44 3.07 -19.97 3.97
N GLU A 45 3.43 -20.11 5.24
CA GLU A 45 4.05 -21.34 5.78
C GLU A 45 3.13 -22.57 5.59
N ASP A 46 1.82 -22.36 5.54
CA ASP A 46 0.81 -23.40 5.34
C ASP A 46 0.52 -23.72 3.86
N ILE A 47 1.03 -22.94 2.89
CA ILE A 47 0.70 -23.08 1.46
C ILE A 47 1.84 -23.78 0.70
N LYS A 48 1.49 -24.80 -0.09
CA LYS A 48 2.44 -25.52 -0.95
C LYS A 48 3.05 -24.60 -2.01
N VAL A 49 4.33 -24.80 -2.34
CA VAL A 49 5.09 -23.99 -3.31
C VAL A 49 4.40 -23.92 -4.69
N GLU A 50 3.78 -25.00 -5.17
CA GLU A 50 3.06 -24.99 -6.45
C GLU A 50 1.80 -24.11 -6.42
N GLU A 51 1.15 -24.01 -5.27
CA GLU A 51 -0.04 -23.20 -5.05
C GLU A 51 0.33 -21.72 -4.91
N ILE A 52 1.47 -21.43 -4.28
CA ILE A 52 2.10 -20.10 -4.29
C ILE A 52 2.37 -19.64 -5.73
N LEU A 53 3.02 -20.45 -6.57
CA LEU A 53 3.31 -20.11 -7.97
C LEU A 53 2.04 -19.87 -8.79
N ARG A 54 0.98 -20.65 -8.54
CA ARG A 54 -0.32 -20.48 -9.19
C ARG A 54 -1.06 -19.21 -8.74
N ILE A 55 -0.92 -18.81 -7.49
CA ILE A 55 -1.48 -17.56 -6.95
C ILE A 55 -0.70 -16.35 -7.48
N ILE A 56 0.63 -16.45 -7.58
CA ILE A 56 1.52 -15.40 -8.13
C ILE A 56 1.09 -15.06 -9.55
N GLY A 57 0.94 -16.06 -10.42
CA GLY A 57 0.58 -15.82 -11.82
C GLY A 57 -0.83 -15.25 -12.06
N LYS A 58 -1.61 -15.01 -11.00
CA LYS A 58 -2.97 -14.44 -11.08
C LYS A 58 -3.19 -13.30 -10.10
N CYS A 59 -2.13 -12.82 -9.43
CA CYS A 59 -2.27 -11.75 -8.48
C CYS A 59 -2.52 -10.43 -9.23
N VAL A 60 -3.63 -9.78 -8.86
CA VAL A 60 -3.92 -8.41 -9.24
C VAL A 60 -4.05 -7.60 -7.95
N VAL A 61 -3.24 -6.57 -7.82
CA VAL A 61 -3.26 -5.64 -6.68
C VAL A 61 -3.99 -4.39 -7.15
N PHE A 62 -4.96 -3.91 -6.38
CA PHE A 62 -5.71 -2.70 -6.69
C PHE A 62 -5.61 -1.75 -5.50
N GLY A 63 -5.44 -0.46 -5.74
CA GLY A 63 -5.43 0.53 -4.67
C GLY A 63 -5.08 1.92 -5.14
N ASP A 64 -5.19 2.87 -4.20
CA ASP A 64 -4.60 4.19 -4.30
C ASP A 64 -3.11 4.09 -3.99
N PHE A 65 -2.27 4.21 -5.01
CA PHE A 65 -0.83 4.18 -4.87
C PHE A 65 -0.26 5.58 -4.59
N ASN A 66 -1.09 6.63 -4.67
CA ASN A 66 -0.70 8.02 -4.55
C ASN A 66 0.47 8.42 -5.48
N VAL A 67 0.64 7.71 -6.59
CA VAL A 67 1.63 7.97 -7.65
C VAL A 67 0.88 8.16 -8.95
N ASP A 68 0.96 9.35 -9.54
CA ASP A 68 0.47 9.58 -10.89
C ASP A 68 1.61 9.30 -11.88
N MET A 69 1.44 8.29 -12.74
CA MET A 69 2.48 7.85 -13.67
C MET A 69 2.84 8.88 -14.74
N GLY A 70 1.91 9.78 -15.07
CA GLY A 70 2.14 10.84 -16.05
C GLY A 70 2.68 12.12 -15.44
N GLN A 71 2.38 12.37 -14.16
CA GLN A 71 2.64 13.67 -13.53
C GLN A 71 3.77 13.66 -12.48
N ASP A 72 4.04 12.53 -11.81
CA ASP A 72 4.96 12.51 -10.66
C ASP A 72 6.42 12.15 -11.00
N ALA A 73 6.81 12.17 -12.28
CA ALA A 73 8.17 11.97 -12.78
C ALA A 73 9.01 10.95 -11.96
N LYS A 74 9.90 11.44 -11.08
CA LYS A 74 10.79 10.62 -10.24
C LYS A 74 10.05 9.59 -9.36
N LYS A 75 8.88 9.95 -8.81
CA LYS A 75 8.09 9.02 -7.98
C LYS A 75 7.53 7.88 -8.82
N ALA A 76 7.08 8.19 -10.05
CA ALA A 76 6.62 7.21 -11.01
C ALA A 76 7.74 6.29 -11.48
N GLU A 77 8.94 6.82 -11.74
CA GLU A 77 10.11 6.03 -12.12
C GLU A 77 10.50 5.01 -11.04
N VAL A 78 10.58 5.42 -9.77
CA VAL A 78 10.88 4.52 -8.65
C VAL A 78 9.80 3.44 -8.51
N PHE A 79 8.53 3.84 -8.60
CA PHE A 79 7.41 2.90 -8.51
C PHE A 79 7.41 1.88 -9.66
N LEU A 80 7.65 2.33 -10.90
CA LEU A 80 7.73 1.46 -12.07
C LEU A 80 8.93 0.51 -12.00
N THR A 81 10.09 0.99 -11.53
CA THR A 81 11.27 0.14 -11.29
C THR A 81 10.98 -0.95 -10.26
N TRP A 82 10.28 -0.60 -9.18
CA TRP A 82 9.82 -1.58 -8.19
C TRP A 82 8.82 -2.58 -8.81
N ALA A 83 7.86 -2.11 -9.61
CA ALA A 83 6.89 -2.96 -10.28
C ALA A 83 7.57 -3.95 -11.24
N ASP A 84 8.51 -3.47 -12.07
CA ASP A 84 9.28 -4.27 -13.03
C ASP A 84 10.11 -5.36 -12.34
N THR A 85 10.78 -5.00 -11.24
CA THR A 85 11.56 -5.96 -10.43
C THR A 85 10.69 -7.10 -9.89
N ASN A 86 9.39 -6.84 -9.74
CA ASN A 86 8.39 -7.78 -9.26
C ASN A 86 7.52 -8.39 -10.37
N PHE A 87 7.89 -8.19 -11.65
CA PHE A 87 7.13 -8.61 -12.83
C PHE A 87 5.68 -8.12 -12.81
N LEU A 88 5.43 -6.93 -12.29
CA LEU A 88 4.12 -6.29 -12.22
C LEU A 88 4.01 -5.21 -13.30
N VAL A 89 2.86 -5.17 -13.96
CA VAL A 89 2.49 -4.17 -14.96
C VAL A 89 1.31 -3.36 -14.44
N PRO A 90 1.39 -2.02 -14.47
CA PRO A 90 0.27 -1.16 -14.11
C PRO A 90 -0.80 -1.10 -15.20
N PHE A 91 -2.05 -1.06 -14.76
CA PHE A 91 -3.25 -0.86 -15.56
C PHE A 91 -3.97 0.39 -15.07
N THR A 92 -3.61 1.52 -15.67
CA THR A 92 -4.17 2.83 -15.34
C THR A 92 -5.48 3.07 -16.09
N PRO A 93 -6.51 3.64 -15.44
CA PRO A 93 -7.70 4.10 -16.13
C PRO A 93 -7.41 5.34 -16.99
N GLU A 94 -8.29 5.65 -17.95
CA GLU A 94 -8.16 6.82 -18.82
C GLU A 94 -8.52 8.15 -18.12
N LEU A 95 -9.24 8.09 -17.00
CA LEU A 95 -9.75 9.25 -16.28
C LEU A 95 -9.12 9.36 -14.89
N SER A 96 -9.01 10.60 -14.40
CA SER A 96 -8.56 10.88 -13.03
C SER A 96 -9.37 10.10 -12.01
N THR A 97 -8.68 9.49 -11.05
CA THR A 97 -9.31 8.74 -9.97
C THR A 97 -9.30 9.53 -8.66
N SER A 98 -8.39 10.50 -8.53
CA SER A 98 -8.38 11.43 -7.40
C SER A 98 -9.51 12.46 -7.52
N LEU A 99 -10.36 12.53 -6.50
CA LEU A 99 -11.41 13.55 -6.38
C LEU A 99 -10.86 14.97 -6.10
N ARG A 100 -9.58 15.09 -5.72
CA ARG A 100 -9.00 16.35 -5.22
C ARG A 100 -7.98 16.98 -6.15
N SER A 101 -7.36 16.20 -7.03
CA SER A 101 -6.15 16.64 -7.73
C SER A 101 -6.12 16.35 -9.23
N ASN A 102 -7.22 15.83 -9.81
CA ASN A 102 -7.27 15.41 -11.22
C ASN A 102 -6.12 14.45 -11.61
N ARG A 103 -5.63 13.68 -10.63
CA ARG A 103 -4.54 12.71 -10.78
C ARG A 103 -5.10 11.29 -10.93
N ILE A 104 -4.35 10.44 -11.62
CA ILE A 104 -4.63 9.01 -11.76
C ILE A 104 -3.75 8.28 -10.74
N ILE A 105 -4.30 8.05 -9.55
CA ILE A 105 -3.57 7.45 -8.42
C ILE A 105 -4.13 6.09 -8.01
N ASP A 106 -5.35 5.77 -8.46
CA ASP A 106 -6.00 4.48 -8.26
C ASP A 106 -5.87 3.66 -9.54
N TYR A 107 -5.17 2.54 -9.47
CA TYR A 107 -5.03 1.63 -10.60
C TYR A 107 -4.81 0.21 -10.11
N ALA A 108 -4.66 -0.72 -11.07
CA ALA A 108 -4.31 -2.10 -10.78
C ALA A 108 -2.84 -2.37 -11.16
N LEU A 109 -2.18 -3.24 -10.42
CA LEU A 109 -0.94 -3.88 -10.82
C LEU A 109 -1.23 -5.36 -11.04
N ALA A 110 -0.77 -5.92 -12.15
CA ALA A 110 -0.94 -7.34 -12.40
C ALA A 110 0.35 -7.96 -12.90
N THR A 111 0.56 -9.24 -12.62
CA THR A 111 1.77 -9.91 -13.13
C THR A 111 1.81 -9.87 -14.66
N GLY A 112 2.98 -9.61 -15.24
CA GLY A 112 3.21 -9.44 -16.70
C GLY A 112 2.93 -10.67 -17.56
N LEU A 113 2.26 -11.68 -17.01
CA LEU A 113 1.53 -12.64 -17.79
C LEU A 113 0.40 -11.89 -18.49
N SER A 114 0.17 -12.19 -19.78
CA SER A 114 -0.96 -11.64 -20.53
C SER A 114 -2.24 -12.03 -19.79
N ILE A 115 -2.71 -11.16 -18.91
CA ILE A 115 -4.08 -11.20 -18.48
C ILE A 115 -4.82 -10.73 -19.72
N ASP A 116 -5.56 -11.65 -20.34
CA ASP A 116 -6.65 -11.27 -21.23
C ASP A 116 -7.66 -10.51 -20.37
N ILE A 117 -7.31 -9.26 -20.02
CA ILE A 117 -8.27 -8.26 -19.64
C ILE A 117 -8.99 -8.02 -20.95
N HIS A 118 -10.01 -8.84 -21.19
CA HIS A 118 -10.94 -8.59 -22.26
C HIS A 118 -11.40 -7.15 -22.05
N ASN A 119 -10.85 -6.25 -22.85
CA ASN A 119 -11.36 -4.91 -23.12
C ASN A 119 -12.72 -5.17 -23.77
N CYS A 120 -13.66 -5.53 -22.91
CA CYS A 120 -15.01 -5.75 -23.28
C CYS A 120 -15.47 -4.36 -23.67
N SER A 121 -15.59 -4.07 -24.96
CA SER A 121 -16.25 -2.89 -25.49
C SER A 121 -17.47 -2.61 -24.61
N VAL A 122 -17.29 -1.65 -23.71
CA VAL A 122 -18.03 -1.60 -22.43
C VAL A 122 -19.47 -1.14 -22.68
N SER A 123 -19.73 -0.46 -23.79
CA SER A 123 -21.03 0.15 -24.08
C SER A 123 -22.08 -0.86 -24.56
N SER A 124 -21.76 -1.75 -25.49
CA SER A 124 -22.73 -2.72 -26.03
C SER A 124 -22.90 -3.94 -25.12
N THR A 125 -21.82 -4.41 -24.50
CA THR A 125 -21.84 -5.64 -23.70
C THR A 125 -22.34 -5.42 -22.27
N LEU A 126 -22.12 -4.26 -21.63
CA LEU A 126 -22.73 -3.97 -20.31
C LEU A 126 -24.25 -3.83 -20.40
N ASN A 127 -24.75 -3.21 -21.48
CA ASN A 127 -26.19 -3.08 -21.70
C ASN A 127 -26.83 -4.45 -21.83
N LEU A 128 -26.19 -5.40 -22.53
CA LEU A 128 -26.66 -6.78 -22.59
C LEU A 128 -26.59 -7.48 -21.22
N ARG A 129 -25.52 -7.29 -20.44
CA ARG A 129 -25.29 -7.99 -19.15
C ARG A 129 -26.34 -7.71 -18.08
N ASN A 130 -26.99 -6.55 -18.12
CA ASN A 130 -28.05 -6.17 -17.17
C ASN A 130 -29.47 -6.45 -17.70
N THR A 131 -29.60 -7.30 -18.71
CA THR A 131 -30.90 -7.71 -19.28
C THR A 131 -31.22 -9.15 -18.91
N SER A 132 -32.48 -9.54 -19.03
CA SER A 132 -32.92 -10.94 -18.93
C SER A 132 -32.58 -11.77 -20.18
N SER A 133 -31.68 -11.30 -21.04
CA SER A 133 -31.37 -12.02 -22.28
C SER A 133 -30.66 -13.35 -21.97
N PRO A 134 -30.89 -14.41 -22.76
CA PRO A 134 -30.23 -15.71 -22.56
C PRO A 134 -28.70 -15.62 -22.52
N ALA A 135 -28.09 -14.70 -23.28
CA ALA A 135 -26.65 -14.47 -23.29
C ALA A 135 -26.14 -13.89 -21.96
N ALA A 136 -26.89 -12.96 -21.35
CA ALA A 136 -26.56 -12.38 -20.05
C ALA A 136 -26.71 -13.39 -18.91
N VAL A 137 -27.77 -14.19 -18.94
CA VAL A 137 -27.98 -15.29 -17.98
C VAL A 137 -26.86 -16.32 -18.09
N LEU A 138 -26.45 -16.69 -19.30
CA LEU A 138 -25.35 -17.63 -19.52
C LEU A 138 -24.00 -17.06 -19.06
N PHE A 139 -23.77 -15.76 -19.29
CA PHE A 139 -22.60 -15.03 -18.81
C PHE A 139 -22.52 -15.03 -17.28
N TRP A 140 -23.59 -14.60 -16.59
CA TRP A 140 -23.63 -14.59 -15.14
C TRP A 140 -23.60 -15.99 -14.53
N SER A 141 -24.22 -16.98 -15.17
CA SER A 141 -24.11 -18.39 -14.75
C SER A 141 -22.65 -18.89 -14.83
N LYS A 142 -21.91 -18.52 -15.88
CA LYS A 142 -20.48 -18.84 -15.99
C LYS A 142 -19.66 -18.08 -14.94
N CYS A 143 -19.85 -16.77 -14.78
CA CYS A 143 -19.16 -15.98 -13.75
C CYS A 143 -19.43 -16.51 -12.33
N LYS A 144 -20.69 -16.84 -12.00
CA LYS A 144 -21.07 -17.45 -10.71
C LYS A 144 -20.38 -18.80 -10.47
N LYS A 145 -20.09 -19.59 -11.51
CA LYS A 145 -19.30 -20.83 -11.38
C LYS A 145 -17.81 -20.58 -11.07
N TYR A 146 -17.27 -19.42 -11.46
CA TYR A 146 -15.89 -19.01 -11.17
C TYR A 146 -15.78 -18.20 -9.87
N LEU A 147 -16.87 -17.57 -9.41
CA LEU A 147 -17.03 -16.97 -8.09
C LEU A 147 -17.28 -18.00 -6.98
N LYS A 148 -16.87 -19.27 -7.17
CA LYS A 148 -16.92 -20.25 -6.08
C LYS A 148 -16.07 -19.75 -4.90
N SER A 149 -16.57 -20.06 -3.69
CA SER A 149 -16.09 -19.87 -2.31
C SER A 149 -14.60 -20.21 -2.01
N LEU A 150 -13.69 -20.14 -2.99
CA LEU A 150 -12.25 -20.31 -2.80
C LEU A 150 -11.51 -18.96 -2.69
N SER A 151 -12.20 -17.83 -2.86
CA SER A 151 -11.59 -16.51 -2.64
C SER A 151 -11.69 -16.13 -1.16
N TYR A 152 -10.63 -16.44 -0.42
CA TYR A 152 -10.40 -16.11 0.99
C TYR A 152 -10.37 -14.60 1.34
N THR A 153 -10.90 -13.70 0.50
CA THR A 153 -10.75 -12.25 0.69
C THR A 153 -11.98 -11.54 1.28
N VAL A 154 -13.17 -12.12 1.21
CA VAL A 154 -14.38 -11.51 1.78
C VAL A 154 -14.96 -12.42 2.86
N HIS A 155 -14.68 -12.10 4.13
CA HIS A 155 -15.07 -12.91 5.29
C HIS A 155 -16.44 -12.56 5.87
N ALA A 156 -16.94 -11.35 5.60
CA ALA A 156 -18.26 -10.90 6.03
C ALA A 156 -18.71 -9.67 5.23
N PHE A 157 -20.02 -9.43 5.19
CA PHE A 157 -20.63 -8.21 4.65
C PHE A 157 -21.48 -7.56 5.73
N VAL A 158 -21.45 -6.23 5.85
CA VAL A 158 -22.34 -5.50 6.78
C VAL A 158 -23.49 -4.90 5.98
N ALA A 159 -24.69 -5.39 6.21
CA ALA A 159 -25.89 -4.89 5.56
C ALA A 159 -26.23 -3.46 6.05
N PRO A 160 -27.03 -2.67 5.30
CA PRO A 160 -27.47 -1.34 5.73
C PRO A 160 -28.24 -1.33 7.06
N SER A 161 -28.83 -2.46 7.45
CA SER A 161 -29.48 -2.67 8.74
C SER A 161 -28.49 -2.84 9.91
N GLY A 162 -27.18 -2.89 9.64
CA GLY A 162 -26.13 -3.21 10.61
C GLY A 162 -25.93 -4.71 10.84
N HIS A 163 -26.71 -5.58 10.20
CA HIS A 163 -26.55 -7.03 10.30
C HIS A 163 -25.27 -7.51 9.60
N ILE A 164 -24.50 -8.37 10.26
CA ILE A 164 -23.25 -8.94 9.73
C ILE A 164 -23.53 -10.31 9.11
N ILE A 165 -23.41 -10.37 7.80
CA ILE A 165 -23.58 -11.58 6.99
C ILE A 165 -22.24 -12.29 6.89
N LYS A 166 -22.17 -13.53 7.39
CA LYS A 166 -20.95 -14.36 7.36
C LYS A 166 -21.09 -15.64 6.52
N ASP A 167 -22.32 -16.01 6.16
CA ASP A 167 -22.54 -17.15 5.29
C ASP A 167 -21.95 -16.85 3.90
N THR A 168 -21.06 -17.71 3.43
CA THR A 168 -20.28 -17.41 2.23
C THR A 168 -21.14 -17.29 0.98
N LYS A 169 -22.22 -18.05 0.89
CA LYS A 169 -23.12 -17.99 -0.25
C LYS A 169 -23.89 -16.67 -0.23
N GLU A 170 -24.40 -16.29 0.93
CA GLU A 170 -25.10 -15.01 1.14
C GLU A 170 -24.16 -13.81 0.92
N VAL A 171 -22.91 -13.87 1.38
CA VAL A 171 -21.87 -12.86 1.11
C VAL A 171 -21.64 -12.67 -0.39
N CYS A 172 -21.55 -13.77 -1.16
CA CYS A 172 -21.38 -13.69 -2.61
C CYS A 172 -22.61 -13.10 -3.32
N GLU A 173 -23.82 -13.44 -2.87
CA GLU A 173 -25.07 -12.91 -3.41
C GLU A 173 -25.19 -11.41 -3.13
N VAL A 174 -24.96 -10.99 -1.89
CA VAL A 174 -25.00 -9.57 -1.49
C VAL A 174 -23.90 -8.75 -2.16
N ALA A 175 -22.70 -9.30 -2.31
CA ALA A 175 -21.62 -8.64 -3.03
C ALA A 175 -21.99 -8.45 -4.52
N ALA A 176 -22.57 -9.46 -5.17
CA ALA A 176 -23.02 -9.36 -6.54
C ALA A 176 -24.09 -8.26 -6.69
N ASP A 177 -25.11 -8.26 -5.83
CA ASP A 177 -26.15 -7.23 -5.80
C ASP A 177 -25.58 -5.84 -5.54
N PHE A 178 -24.62 -5.71 -4.62
CA PHE A 178 -23.93 -4.46 -4.35
C PHE A 178 -23.21 -3.93 -5.61
N TYR A 179 -22.44 -4.76 -6.31
CA TYR A 179 -21.74 -4.36 -7.52
C TYR A 179 -22.68 -4.06 -8.69
N GLU A 180 -23.80 -4.79 -8.81
CA GLU A 180 -24.83 -4.53 -9.81
C GLU A 180 -25.55 -3.19 -9.57
N ASN A 181 -25.73 -2.81 -8.31
CA ASN A 181 -26.41 -1.58 -7.92
C ASN A 181 -25.45 -0.37 -7.79
N LEU A 182 -24.13 -0.59 -7.65
CA LEU A 182 -23.11 0.47 -7.58
C LEU A 182 -23.16 1.41 -8.80
N LYS A 183 -23.57 0.90 -9.97
CA LYS A 183 -23.68 1.68 -11.22
C LYS A 183 -25.07 2.29 -11.45
N LYS A 184 -26.09 1.86 -10.70
CA LYS A 184 -27.45 2.38 -10.77
C LYS A 184 -27.59 3.46 -9.72
N LYS A 185 -27.14 4.69 -10.04
CA LYS A 185 -27.23 5.92 -9.22
C LYS A 185 -27.92 5.74 -7.86
N SER A 186 -27.13 5.67 -6.80
CA SER A 186 -27.66 5.67 -5.44
C SER A 186 -27.13 6.87 -4.67
N ASN A 187 -28.04 7.65 -4.09
CA ASN A 187 -27.80 8.68 -3.05
C ASN A 187 -27.31 8.02 -1.75
N ILE A 188 -26.24 7.22 -1.81
CA ILE A 188 -25.64 6.60 -0.65
C ILE A 188 -24.54 7.54 -0.18
N VAL A 189 -24.85 8.27 0.89
CA VAL A 189 -23.83 8.94 1.70
C VAL A 189 -22.96 7.84 2.28
N LYS A 190 -21.72 7.75 1.80
CA LYS A 190 -20.70 6.91 2.41
C LYS A 190 -20.21 7.63 3.67
N PRO A 191 -20.23 7.01 4.86
CA PRO A 191 -19.45 7.52 5.97
C PRO A 191 -17.98 7.26 5.62
N HIS A 192 -17.33 8.27 5.04
CA HIS A 192 -15.88 8.26 4.89
C HIS A 192 -15.29 8.61 6.26
N PRO A 193 -14.34 7.86 6.83
CA PRO A 193 -13.82 8.11 8.18
C PRO A 193 -13.03 9.43 8.33
N TYR A 194 -13.01 10.30 7.31
CA TYR A 194 -12.17 11.50 7.26
C TYR A 194 -12.86 12.72 6.62
N THR A 195 -14.18 12.70 6.40
CA THR A 195 -14.89 13.86 5.81
C THR A 195 -15.41 14.87 6.84
N ASP A 196 -15.39 14.52 8.13
CA ASP A 196 -15.86 15.40 9.22
C ASP A 196 -14.71 15.83 10.16
N SER A 197 -13.47 15.53 9.81
CA SER A 197 -12.31 16.04 10.54
C SER A 197 -12.16 17.53 10.24
N SER A 198 -12.05 18.36 11.27
CA SER A 198 -11.65 19.76 11.14
C SER A 198 -10.38 19.84 10.30
N SER A 199 -10.24 20.88 9.49
CA SER A 199 -8.96 21.21 8.87
C SER A 199 -7.88 21.22 9.96
N ILE A 200 -6.84 20.40 9.80
CA ILE A 200 -5.71 20.39 10.72
C ILE A 200 -5.01 21.74 10.54
N GLU A 201 -5.19 22.64 11.50
CA GLU A 201 -4.31 23.80 11.65
C GLU A 201 -2.94 23.27 12.06
N TYR A 202 -1.95 23.45 11.19
CA TYR A 202 -0.58 23.16 11.53
C TYR A 202 -0.01 24.39 12.23
N ASP A 203 0.43 24.23 13.48
CA ASP A 203 1.02 25.30 14.31
C ASP A 203 2.27 25.97 13.66
N ASN A 204 2.76 25.45 12.55
CA ASN A 204 4.03 25.79 11.92
C ASN A 204 3.87 26.20 10.44
N VAL A 205 2.68 26.55 9.97
CA VAL A 205 2.43 26.87 8.55
C VAL A 205 3.33 28.00 8.03
N ASP A 206 3.69 28.94 8.89
CA ASP A 206 4.51 30.11 8.56
C ASP A 206 5.99 29.97 8.97
N GLU A 207 6.39 28.85 9.58
CA GLU A 207 7.78 28.63 9.97
C GLU A 207 8.63 28.18 8.76
N PRO A 208 9.72 28.88 8.43
CA PRO A 208 10.63 28.43 7.37
C PRO A 208 11.25 27.09 7.77
N ILE A 209 11.20 26.13 6.85
CA ILE A 209 11.83 24.82 7.05
C ILE A 209 13.35 25.03 7.11
N PRO A 210 14.04 24.62 8.20
CA PRO A 210 15.49 24.74 8.28
C PRO A 210 16.15 23.94 7.15
N GLU A 211 17.20 24.48 6.56
CA GLU A 211 17.98 23.78 5.54
C GLU A 211 18.65 22.56 6.17
N VAL A 212 18.43 21.38 5.56
CA VAL A 212 19.04 20.11 5.97
C VAL A 212 20.05 19.73 4.90
N THR A 213 21.27 19.43 5.31
CA THR A 213 22.35 18.99 4.42
C THR A 213 22.15 17.55 3.95
N LEU A 214 22.74 17.17 2.82
CA LEU A 214 22.67 15.79 2.32
C LEU A 214 23.22 14.78 3.34
N ASP A 215 24.29 15.15 4.06
CA ASP A 215 24.94 14.31 5.06
C ASP A 215 24.03 14.06 6.27
N GLU A 216 23.32 15.09 6.75
CA GLU A 216 22.32 14.93 7.82
C GLU A 216 21.14 14.04 7.40
N LEU A 217 20.74 14.12 6.13
CA LEU A 217 19.66 13.31 5.56
C LEU A 217 20.09 11.83 5.46
N VAL A 218 21.29 11.56 4.93
CA VAL A 218 21.87 10.22 4.84
C VAL A 218 22.05 9.62 6.24
N PHE A 219 22.56 10.41 7.18
CA PHE A 219 22.73 10.01 8.57
C PHE A 219 21.41 9.60 9.22
N THR A 220 20.37 10.44 9.08
CA THR A 220 19.04 10.17 9.67
C THR A 220 18.42 8.89 9.11
N VAL A 221 18.59 8.62 7.81
CA VAL A 221 18.08 7.40 7.18
C VAL A 221 18.83 6.17 7.67
N GLN A 222 20.16 6.22 7.74
CA GLN A 222 20.99 5.11 8.22
C GLN A 222 20.71 4.77 9.68
N ALA A 223 20.60 5.80 10.54
CA ALA A 223 20.27 5.63 11.96
C ALA A 223 18.90 4.95 12.16
N LYS A 224 17.90 5.26 11.32
CA LYS A 224 16.59 4.61 11.37
C LYS A 224 16.56 3.19 10.80
N GLN A 225 17.41 2.89 9.81
CA GLN A 225 17.46 1.58 9.17
C GLN A 225 18.19 0.53 9.99
N ASN A 226 19.17 0.93 10.81
CA ASN A 226 19.93 0.00 11.62
C ASN A 226 20.26 0.60 13.01
N PRO A 227 19.39 0.38 14.01
CA PRO A 227 19.59 0.93 15.35
C PRO A 227 20.89 0.43 16.01
N GLU A 228 21.40 -0.73 15.61
CA GLU A 228 22.69 -1.25 16.09
C GLU A 228 23.87 -0.40 15.58
N ILE A 229 23.77 0.22 14.39
CA ILE A 229 24.81 1.14 13.88
C ILE A 229 24.85 2.42 14.71
N GLN A 230 23.69 2.92 15.17
CA GLN A 230 23.63 4.09 16.03
C GLN A 230 24.28 3.82 17.39
N GLU A 231 24.01 2.65 17.98
CA GLU A 231 24.61 2.24 19.26
C GLU A 231 26.14 2.05 19.13
N ILE A 232 26.62 1.47 18.02
CA ILE A 232 28.06 1.31 17.75
C ILE A 232 28.76 2.66 17.58
N GLN A 233 28.12 3.63 16.90
CA GLN A 233 28.70 4.96 16.70
C GLN A 233 28.71 5.79 18.00
N GLU A 234 27.68 5.69 18.83
CA GLU A 234 27.67 6.32 20.16
C GLU A 234 28.78 5.75 21.04
N ILE A 235 28.99 4.42 21.02
CA ILE A 235 30.09 3.78 21.74
C ILE A 235 31.45 4.26 21.24
N GLN A 236 31.65 4.40 19.93
CA GLN A 236 32.89 4.92 19.34
C GLN A 236 33.16 6.37 19.75
N ALA A 237 32.15 7.24 19.71
CA ALA A 237 32.30 8.64 20.12
C ALA A 237 32.66 8.77 21.61
N ILE A 238 32.08 7.93 22.47
CA ILE A 238 32.43 7.89 23.90
C ILE A 238 33.89 7.44 24.10
N GLN A 239 34.37 6.46 23.33
CA GLN A 239 35.76 5.99 23.41
C GLN A 239 36.76 7.07 23.00
N GLU A 240 36.51 7.81 21.92
CA GLU A 240 37.38 8.93 21.50
C GLU A 240 37.48 10.03 22.57
N ILE A 241 36.34 10.39 23.20
CA ILE A 241 36.33 11.40 24.27
C ILE A 241 37.18 10.94 25.46
N GLN A 242 37.10 9.65 25.82
CA GLN A 242 37.90 9.08 26.92
C GLN A 242 39.40 9.07 26.60
N GLU A 243 39.80 8.77 25.37
CA GLU A 243 41.21 8.85 24.95
C GLU A 243 41.75 10.28 25.03
N ILE A 244 40.99 11.26 24.55
CA ILE A 244 41.38 12.68 24.60
C ILE A 244 41.57 13.14 26.04
N GLN A 245 40.66 12.77 26.95
CA GLN A 245 40.79 13.10 28.38
C GLN A 245 42.05 12.48 28.99
N THR A 246 42.36 11.23 28.65
CA THR A 246 43.55 10.54 29.14
C THR A 246 44.84 11.23 28.68
N ILE A 247 44.89 11.66 27.41
CA ILE A 247 46.03 12.41 26.87
C ILE A 247 46.22 13.74 27.60
N GLN A 248 45.12 14.46 27.85
CA GLN A 248 45.16 15.74 28.58
C GLN A 248 45.65 15.58 30.03
N GLU A 249 45.25 14.50 30.72
CA GLU A 249 45.75 14.21 32.07
C GLU A 249 47.25 13.91 32.09
N ILE A 250 47.77 13.20 31.09
CA ILE A 250 49.20 12.90 30.97
C ILE A 250 49.98 14.19 30.72
N GLN A 251 49.54 15.02 29.77
CA GLN A 251 50.19 16.29 29.45
C GLN A 251 50.15 17.28 30.62
N GLY A 252 49.05 17.29 31.41
CA GLY A 252 48.94 18.11 32.61
C GLY A 252 49.92 17.69 33.72
N LYS A 253 50.22 16.39 33.86
CA LYS A 253 51.20 15.90 34.85
C LYS A 253 52.64 16.21 34.46
N GLU A 254 52.98 16.22 33.16
CA GLU A 254 54.32 16.57 32.68
C GLU A 254 54.67 18.05 32.88
N GLN A 255 53.68 18.96 32.94
CA GLN A 255 53.93 20.39 33.20
C GLN A 255 54.12 20.75 34.67
N VAL A 256 53.83 19.82 35.60
CA VAL A 256 53.92 20.05 37.06
C VAL A 256 55.19 19.42 37.67
N MET A 257 55.93 18.60 36.91
CA MET A 257 57.27 18.13 37.27
C MET A 257 58.37 19.06 36.77
#